data_AF-A0A3N5Y6N1-F1
#
_entry.id   AF-A0A3N5Y6N1-F1
#
_cell.length_a   1.000
_cell.length_b   1.000
_cell.length_c   1.000
_cell.angle_alpha   90.00
_cell.angle_beta   90.00
_cell.angle_gamma   90.00
#
_symmetry.space_group_name_H-M   'P 1'
#
loop_
_entity.id
_entity.type
_entity.pdbx_description
1 polymer ?
#
loop_
_entity_poly.entity_id
_entity_poly.type
_entity_poly.pdbx_seq_one_letter_code
_entity_poly.pdbx_strand_id
1 'polypeptide(L)'
;MVSPAEAELIRDERAALTDLHAALAAIAESGEPGERIRQALQQLDDLFLLVVVGEFNSGKSAFINALLGQRVLEEGVTPTTAEIHLLKHGPELRIDPAAPGLRTVTAPV
;
A
#
# COMPACT_ATOMS: atom_id res chain seq x y z
N MET A 1 16.21 -12.70 0.36
CA MET A 1 17.12 -12.03 1.31
C MET A 1 17.88 -11.00 0.51
N VAL A 2 17.58 -9.71 0.72
CA VAL A 2 18.12 -8.59 -0.05
C VAL A 2 19.59 -8.38 0.32
N SER A 3 20.47 -8.17 -0.65
CA SER A 3 21.88 -7.92 -0.39
C SER A 3 22.10 -6.57 0.32
N PRO A 4 23.22 -6.36 1.04
CA PRO A 4 23.50 -5.08 1.70
C PRO A 4 23.51 -3.88 0.74
N ALA A 5 23.96 -4.07 -0.49
CA ALA A 5 23.98 -3.03 -1.52
C ALA A 5 22.58 -2.70 -2.05
N GLU A 6 21.74 -3.72 -2.27
CA GLU A 6 20.33 -3.52 -2.65
C GLU A 6 19.54 -2.86 -1.51
N ALA A 7 19.82 -3.21 -0.26
CA ALA A 7 19.18 -2.60 0.91
C ALA A 7 19.56 -1.11 1.06
N GLU A 8 20.79 -0.73 0.69
CA GLU A 8 21.21 0.66 0.67
C GLU A 8 20.55 1.44 -0.46
N LEU A 9 20.49 0.85 -1.66
CA LEU A 9 19.80 1.46 -2.80
C LEU A 9 18.30 1.69 -2.51
N ILE A 10 17.63 0.72 -1.89
CA ILE A 10 16.23 0.84 -1.48
C ILE A 10 16.07 1.95 -0.43
N ARG A 11 17.03 2.10 0.51
CA ARG A 11 17.02 3.19 1.49
C ARG A 11 17.13 4.56 0.82
N ASP A 12 18.09 4.71 -0.08
CA ASP A 12 18.35 5.97 -0.78
C ASP A 12 17.17 6.36 -1.67
N GLU A 13 16.61 5.40 -2.40
CA GLU A 13 15.40 5.61 -3.21
C GLU A 13 14.21 6.04 -2.34
N ARG A 14 13.98 5.36 -1.21
CA ARG A 14 12.89 5.71 -0.29
C ARG A 14 13.07 7.10 0.31
N ALA A 15 14.31 7.49 0.63
CA ALA A 15 14.62 8.82 1.15
C ALA A 15 14.32 9.90 0.09
N ALA A 16 14.80 9.71 -1.14
CA ALA A 16 14.55 10.64 -2.24
C ALA A 16 13.05 10.80 -2.56
N LEU A 17 12.29 9.70 -2.53
CA LEU A 17 10.84 9.73 -2.74
C LEU A 17 10.11 10.44 -1.59
N THR A 18 10.56 10.27 -0.35
CA THR A 18 10.01 10.97 0.81
C THR A 18 10.25 12.48 0.71
N ASP A 19 11.46 12.90 0.32
CA ASP A 19 11.81 14.30 0.13
C ASP A 19 10.99 14.94 -1.00
N LEU A 20 10.84 14.22 -2.11
CA LEU A 20 10.02 14.67 -3.25
C LEU A 20 8.55 14.81 -2.85
N HIS A 21 7.99 13.84 -2.12
CA HIS A 21 6.61 13.90 -1.63
C HIS A 21 6.41 15.12 -0.71
N ALA A 22 7.33 15.37 0.22
CA ALA A 22 7.26 16.53 1.12
C ALA A 22 7.30 17.86 0.36
N ALA A 23 8.18 17.98 -0.63
CA ALA A 23 8.25 19.17 -1.49
C ALA A 23 6.96 19.38 -2.29
N LEU A 24 6.41 18.33 -2.89
CA LEU A 24 5.15 18.39 -3.63
C LEU A 24 3.97 18.75 -2.72
N ALA A 25 3.89 18.20 -1.52
CA ALA A 25 2.85 18.54 -0.54
C ALA A 25 2.90 20.04 -0.15
N ALA A 26 4.10 20.57 0.13
CA ALA A 26 4.27 21.99 0.44
C ALA A 26 3.83 22.91 -0.70
N ILE A 27 4.09 22.52 -1.95
CA ILE A 27 3.64 23.27 -3.13
C ILE A 27 2.11 23.16 -3.30
N ALA A 28 1.52 21.98 -3.07
CA ALA A 28 0.08 21.77 -3.15
C ALA A 28 -0.72 22.65 -2.17
N GLU A 29 -0.15 22.97 -1.00
CA GLU A 29 -0.75 23.84 0.02
C GLU A 29 -0.62 25.34 -0.31
N SER A 30 0.25 25.71 -1.26
CA SER A 30 0.61 27.12 -1.55
C SER A 30 -0.24 27.83 -2.63
N GLY A 31 -1.20 27.15 -3.27
CA GLY A 31 -2.08 27.69 -4.33
C GLY A 31 -2.14 26.81 -5.60
N GLU A 32 -2.88 27.21 -6.64
CA GLU A 32 -3.08 26.42 -7.88
C GLU A 32 -1.84 26.48 -8.81
N PRO A 33 -1.31 25.33 -9.31
CA PRO A 33 -2.06 24.23 -9.89
C PRO A 33 -2.09 22.99 -8.99
N GLY A 34 -3.09 22.93 -8.11
CA GLY A 34 -3.18 21.91 -7.07
C GLY A 34 -3.50 20.51 -7.61
N GLU A 35 -4.21 20.43 -8.74
CA GLU A 35 -4.68 19.15 -9.27
C GLU A 35 -3.55 18.29 -9.85
N ARG A 36 -2.62 18.88 -10.59
CA ARG A 36 -1.46 18.16 -11.14
C ARG A 36 -0.53 17.66 -10.04
N ILE A 37 -0.36 18.47 -8.99
CA ILE A 37 0.48 18.13 -7.85
C ILE A 37 -0.18 17.03 -7.02
N ARG A 38 -1.50 17.12 -6.79
CA ARG A 38 -2.28 16.08 -6.14
C ARG A 38 -2.24 14.76 -6.91
N GLN A 39 -2.31 14.82 -8.24
CA GLN A 39 -2.15 13.64 -9.10
C GLN A 39 -0.73 13.06 -9.02
N ALA A 40 0.31 13.90 -8.99
CA ALA A 40 1.69 13.45 -8.83
C ALA A 40 1.93 12.79 -7.46
N LEU A 41 1.35 13.35 -6.39
CA LEU A 41 1.36 12.74 -5.05
C LEU A 41 0.66 11.37 -5.06
N GLN A 42 -0.51 11.28 -5.69
CA GLN A 42 -1.23 10.01 -5.83
C GLN A 42 -0.42 8.96 -6.60
N GLN A 43 0.27 9.36 -7.68
CA GLN A 43 1.12 8.46 -8.46
C GLN A 43 2.35 7.96 -7.70
N LEU A 44 2.93 8.82 -6.85
CA LEU A 44 4.05 8.43 -5.99
C LEU A 44 3.63 7.38 -4.95
N ASP A 45 2.42 7.50 -4.42
CA ASP A 45 1.84 6.48 -3.53
C ASP A 45 1.57 5.15 -4.27
N ASP A 46 1.16 5.21 -5.54
CA ASP A 46 0.81 4.04 -6.36
C ASP A 46 2.05 3.26 -6.88
N LEU A 47 3.24 3.86 -6.91
CA LEU A 47 4.47 3.23 -7.42
C LEU A 47 4.90 1.95 -6.67
N PHE A 48 4.41 1.74 -5.44
CA PHE A 48 4.69 0.56 -4.63
C PHE A 48 3.53 -0.45 -4.58
N LEU A 49 2.59 -0.38 -5.53
CA LEU A 49 1.43 -1.27 -5.55
C LEU A 49 1.82 -2.70 -6.00
N LEU A 50 1.80 -3.65 -5.05
CA LEU A 50 1.89 -5.08 -5.32
C LEU A 50 0.49 -5.70 -5.45
N VAL A 51 0.20 -6.29 -6.61
CA VAL A 51 -1.08 -7.00 -6.86
C VAL A 51 -0.88 -8.51 -6.75
N VAL A 52 -1.60 -9.16 -5.82
CA VAL A 52 -1.57 -10.61 -5.62
C VAL A 52 -2.85 -11.24 -6.17
N VAL A 53 -2.74 -12.07 -7.22
CA VAL A 53 -3.88 -12.71 -7.89
C VAL A 53 -3.74 -14.24 -7.84
N GLY A 54 -4.86 -14.95 -7.78
CA GLY A 54 -4.91 -16.42 -7.77
C GLY A 54 -6.32 -16.93 -7.48
N GLU A 55 -6.56 -18.23 -7.68
CA GLU A 55 -7.84 -18.87 -7.43
C GLU A 55 -8.31 -18.74 -5.96
N PHE A 56 -9.62 -18.86 -5.71
CA PHE A 56 -10.14 -18.87 -4.35
C PHE A 56 -9.46 -19.96 -3.52
N ASN A 57 -9.17 -19.66 -2.25
CA ASN A 57 -8.49 -20.59 -1.34
C ASN A 57 -7.06 -21.01 -1.74
N SER A 58 -6.39 -20.30 -2.65
CA SER A 58 -4.99 -20.56 -3.03
C SER A 58 -3.94 -20.11 -2.00
N GLY A 59 -4.37 -19.66 -0.81
CA GLY A 59 -3.47 -19.18 0.25
C GLY A 59 -3.00 -17.73 0.12
N LYS A 60 -3.65 -16.88 -0.69
CA LYS A 60 -3.28 -15.46 -0.87
C LYS A 60 -3.17 -14.68 0.45
N SER A 61 -4.18 -14.79 1.32
CA SER A 61 -4.16 -14.12 2.63
C SER A 61 -3.00 -14.59 3.51
N ALA A 62 -2.72 -15.90 3.50
CA ALA A 62 -1.61 -16.48 4.25
C ALA A 62 -0.25 -16.00 3.72
N PHE A 63 -0.08 -15.90 2.40
CA PHE A 63 1.12 -15.33 1.78
C PHE A 63 1.33 -13.87 2.19
N ILE A 64 0.27 -13.05 2.12
CA ILE A 64 0.34 -11.63 2.51
C ILE A 64 0.66 -11.51 4.00
N ASN A 65 0.00 -12.26 4.88
CA ASN A 65 0.29 -12.26 6.32
C ASN A 65 1.75 -12.65 6.62
N ALA A 66 2.27 -13.66 5.90
CA ALA A 66 3.67 -14.06 6.01
C ALA A 66 4.63 -12.97 5.52
N LEU A 67 4.31 -12.30 4.41
CA LEU A 67 5.10 -11.18 3.88
C LEU A 67 5.13 -10.00 4.84
N LEU A 68 4.02 -9.71 5.51
CA LEU A 68 3.87 -8.63 6.49
C LEU A 68 4.39 -9.01 7.88
N GLY A 69 4.73 -10.28 8.12
CA GLY A 69 5.16 -10.79 9.43
C GLY A 69 4.08 -10.76 10.52
N GLN A 70 2.83 -10.46 10.18
CA GLN A 70 1.71 -10.37 11.11
C GLN A 70 0.39 -10.77 10.42
N ARG A 71 -0.60 -11.21 11.21
CA ARG A 71 -1.91 -11.63 10.70
C ARG A 71 -2.83 -10.42 10.49
N VAL A 72 -2.79 -9.84 9.30
CA VAL A 72 -3.60 -8.67 8.91
C VAL A 72 -4.91 -9.07 8.23
N LEU A 73 -4.86 -10.09 7.37
CA LEU A 73 -6.00 -10.58 6.61
C LEU A 73 -6.58 -11.85 7.24
N GLU A 74 -7.90 -12.00 7.20
CA GLU A 74 -8.56 -13.25 7.58
C GLU A 74 -8.17 -14.39 6.62
N GLU A 75 -7.91 -15.56 7.20
CA GLU A 75 -7.59 -16.80 6.50
C GLU A 75 -8.78 -17.74 6.62
N GLY A 76 -9.32 -18.25 5.51
CA GLY A 76 -10.48 -19.13 5.56
C GLY A 76 -10.99 -19.59 4.19
N VAL A 77 -11.70 -20.72 4.22
CA VAL A 77 -12.29 -21.44 3.07
C VAL A 77 -13.65 -20.89 2.62
N THR A 78 -14.22 -19.94 3.35
CA THR A 78 -15.54 -19.38 3.03
C THR A 78 -15.43 -18.50 1.79
N PRO A 79 -16.14 -18.84 0.69
CA PRO A 79 -16.16 -18.03 -0.51
C PRO A 79 -17.00 -16.78 -0.24
N THR A 80 -16.37 -15.77 0.33
CA THR A 80 -16.90 -14.41 0.35
C THR A 80 -16.68 -13.87 -1.06
N THR A 81 -17.76 -13.49 -1.73
CA THR A 81 -17.77 -12.65 -2.95
C THR A 81 -16.49 -11.82 -3.04
N ALA A 82 -15.73 -12.00 -4.13
CA ALA A 82 -14.37 -11.51 -4.34
C ALA A 82 -14.20 -10.01 -4.05
N GLU A 83 -13.98 -9.67 -2.78
CA GLU A 83 -13.62 -8.33 -2.37
C GLU A 83 -12.12 -8.15 -2.58
N ILE A 84 -11.75 -7.07 -3.26
CA ILE A 84 -10.37 -6.63 -3.38
C ILE A 84 -9.97 -6.00 -2.04
N HIS A 85 -8.83 -6.42 -1.51
CA HIS A 85 -8.24 -5.81 -0.31
C HIS A 85 -7.10 -4.90 -0.73
N LEU A 86 -7.25 -3.60 -0.50
CA LEU A 86 -6.18 -2.62 -0.65
C LEU A 86 -5.49 -2.44 0.70
N LEU A 87 -4.27 -2.96 0.84
CA LEU A 87 -3.50 -2.83 2.07
C LEU A 87 -2.72 -1.51 2.04
N LYS A 88 -2.80 -0.76 3.14
CA LYS A 88 -2.07 0.49 3.35
C LYS A 88 -1.40 0.50 4.71
N HIS A 89 -0.27 1.19 4.81
CA HIS A 89 0.35 1.47 6.09
C HIS A 89 -0.47 2.52 6.86
N GLY A 90 -0.59 2.34 8.18
CA GLY A 90 -1.07 3.36 9.09
C GLY A 90 -0.87 2.97 10.55
N PRO A 91 -1.16 3.87 11.50
CA PRO A 91 -0.79 3.68 12.90
C PRO A 91 -1.57 2.56 13.60
N GLU A 92 -2.75 2.20 13.10
CA GLU A 92 -3.65 1.22 13.72
C GLU A 92 -4.28 0.31 12.66
N LEU A 93 -4.67 -0.89 13.10
CA LEU A 93 -5.41 -1.83 12.26
C LEU A 93 -6.85 -1.32 12.06
N ARG A 94 -7.22 -1.02 10.82
CA ARG A 94 -8.57 -0.55 10.45
C ARG A 94 -9.00 -1.15 9.12
N ILE A 95 -10.28 -1.53 9.02
CA ILE A 95 -10.88 -2.03 7.78
C ILE A 95 -12.04 -1.12 7.42
N ASP A 96 -11.90 -0.38 6.33
CA ASP A 96 -12.92 0.56 5.84
C ASP A 96 -13.48 0.10 4.48
N PRO A 97 -14.79 0.27 4.24
CA PRO A 97 -15.33 0.14 2.89
C PRO A 97 -14.81 1.29 2.02
N ALA A 98 -14.26 0.98 0.85
CA ALA A 98 -13.75 1.99 -0.09
C ALA A 98 -14.67 2.14 -1.32
N ALA A 99 -15.13 1.02 -1.87
CA ALA A 99 -16.09 0.97 -2.98
C ALA A 99 -16.81 -0.39 -2.97
N PRO A 100 -17.90 -0.58 -3.74
CA PRO A 100 -18.52 -1.90 -3.88
C PRO A 100 -17.50 -2.95 -4.33
N GLY A 101 -17.26 -3.96 -3.50
CA GLY A 101 -16.25 -5.00 -3.77
C GLY A 101 -14.80 -4.59 -3.46
N LEU A 102 -14.55 -3.46 -2.80
CA LEU A 102 -13.22 -3.00 -2.40
C LEU A 102 -13.20 -2.60 -0.92
N ARG A 103 -12.30 -3.21 -0.15
CA ARG A 103 -12.01 -2.84 1.23
C ARG A 103 -10.59 -2.31 1.36
N THR A 104 -10.43 -1.23 2.11
CA THR A 104 -9.11 -0.74 2.51
C THR A 104 -8.77 -1.32 3.87
N VAL A 105 -7.61 -1.98 3.97
CA VAL A 105 -7.07 -2.49 5.23
C VAL A 105 -5.84 -1.66 5.58
N THR A 106 -5.96 -0.82 6.59
CA THR A 106 -4.85 -0.04 7.15
C THR A 106 -4.22 -0.83 8.29
N ALA A 107 -2.90 -0.97 8.34
CA ALA A 107 -2.22 -1.68 9.42
C ALA A 107 -0.83 -1.08 9.73
N PRO A 108 -0.32 -1.22 10.97
CA PRO A 108 1.04 -0.82 11.33
C PRO A 108 2.04 -1.90 10.88
N VAL A 109 2.22 -1.99 9.57
CA VAL A 109 3.16 -2.90 8.88
C VAL A 109 4.39 -2.16 8.39
#